data_AF-A0A2V9PZA8-F1
#
_entry.id   AF-A0A2V9PZA8-F1
#
_cell.length_a   1.000
_cell.length_b   1.000
_cell.length_c   1.000
_cell.angle_alpha   90.00
_cell.angle_beta   90.00
_cell.angle_gamma   90.00
#
_symmetry.space_group_name_H-M   'P 1'
#
loop_
_entity.id
_entity.type
_entity.pdbx_description
1 polymer ?
#
loop_
_entity_poly.entity_id
_entity_poly.type
_entity_poly.pdbx_seq_one_letter_code
_entity_poly.pdbx_strand_id
1 'polypeptide(L)'
;ALNREYLETLLRQFIEYPRVVEVRHSTWDNPETIAYFAERNVSFCNIDQPQLGHSLEPTAHVTSSIGYVRLHGRNYDQWFEPEKSSDRYNYLYKANELVGWKERVQTIAKEAKVTFVITNNHFEAKAGANGLQLKHMLTGRRVVAPESLLEHYPELKAIADPLGEGQPPASLPLLRNERPA
;
A
#
# COMPACT_ATOMS: atom_id res chain seq x y z
N ALA A 1 -5.10 26.92 -4.97
CA ALA A 1 -3.76 27.52 -5.01
C ALA A 1 -2.93 27.05 -3.81
N LEU A 2 -3.28 27.44 -2.59
CA LEU A 2 -2.50 27.18 -1.35
C LEU A 2 -1.99 25.72 -1.18
N ASN A 3 -2.84 24.70 -1.35
CA ASN A 3 -2.41 23.30 -1.16
C ASN A 3 -1.39 22.82 -2.21
N ARG A 4 -1.49 23.30 -3.46
CA ARG A 4 -0.56 22.92 -4.53
C ARG A 4 0.80 23.60 -4.35
N GLU A 5 0.80 24.88 -3.99
CA GLU A 5 2.03 25.64 -3.68
C GLU A 5 2.77 25.05 -2.48
N TYR A 6 2.01 24.67 -1.44
CA TYR A 6 2.58 23.99 -0.27
C TYR A 6 3.21 22.65 -0.65
N LEU A 7 2.49 21.82 -1.42
CA LEU A 7 3.00 20.54 -1.90
C LEU A 7 4.26 20.73 -2.76
N GLU A 8 4.29 21.72 -3.64
CA GLU A 8 5.47 22.04 -4.45
C GLU A 8 6.67 22.38 -3.56
N THR A 9 6.47 23.20 -2.53
CA THR A 9 7.54 23.56 -1.59
C THR A 9 8.11 22.32 -0.89
N LEU A 10 7.24 21.43 -0.38
CA LEU A 10 7.67 20.18 0.24
C LEU A 10 8.41 19.27 -0.76
N LEU A 11 7.89 19.12 -1.98
CA LEU A 11 8.51 18.29 -3.01
C LEU A 11 9.90 18.80 -3.40
N ARG A 12 10.13 20.11 -3.35
CA ARG A 12 11.45 20.74 -3.57
C ARG A 12 12.40 20.50 -2.40
N GLN A 13 11.92 20.60 -1.16
CA GLN A 13 12.74 20.35 0.03
C GLN A 13 13.30 18.92 0.09
N PHE A 14 12.55 17.94 -0.43
CA PHE A 14 12.97 16.53 -0.45
C PHE A 14 13.40 16.05 -1.84
N ILE A 15 13.82 16.95 -2.74
CA ILE A 15 14.12 16.61 -4.15
C ILE A 15 15.20 15.54 -4.31
N GLU A 16 16.13 15.44 -3.36
CA GLU A 16 17.22 14.45 -3.37
C GLU A 16 16.75 13.02 -3.03
N TYR A 17 15.50 12.85 -2.58
CA TYR A 17 14.93 11.57 -2.20
C TYR A 17 13.81 11.14 -3.15
N PRO A 18 13.58 9.82 -3.32
CA PRO A 18 12.35 9.33 -3.93
C PRO A 18 11.15 9.78 -3.10
N ARG A 19 10.16 10.40 -3.75
CA ARG A 19 8.98 10.99 -3.09
C ARG A 19 7.73 10.26 -3.54
N VAL A 20 6.90 9.90 -2.57
CA VAL A 20 5.57 9.33 -2.79
C VAL A 20 4.57 10.26 -2.11
N VAL A 21 3.53 10.66 -2.82
CA VAL A 21 2.48 11.53 -2.29
C VAL A 21 1.18 10.76 -2.19
N GLU A 22 0.62 10.72 -0.99
CA GLU A 22 -0.74 10.24 -0.75
C GLU A 22 -1.69 11.40 -0.53
N VAL A 23 -2.79 11.37 -1.27
CA VAL A 23 -3.92 12.28 -1.15
C VAL A 23 -5.19 11.45 -0.95
N ARG A 24 -6.18 12.01 -0.26
CA ARG A 24 -7.43 11.29 0.07
C ARG A 24 -8.67 11.86 -0.58
N HIS A 25 -8.53 13.00 -1.26
CA HIS A 25 -9.63 13.71 -1.89
C HIS A 25 -9.59 13.51 -3.41
N SER A 26 -10.71 13.16 -4.03
CA SER A 26 -10.80 12.80 -5.46
C SER A 26 -10.45 13.94 -6.41
N THR A 27 -10.50 15.20 -5.96
CA THR A 27 -10.07 16.35 -6.79
C THR A 27 -8.60 16.30 -7.20
N TRP A 28 -7.78 15.47 -6.55
CA TRP A 28 -6.39 15.24 -6.96
C TRP A 28 -6.24 14.16 -8.04
N ASP A 29 -7.28 13.36 -8.30
CA ASP A 29 -7.29 12.37 -9.38
C ASP A 29 -7.81 12.99 -10.67
N ASN A 30 -6.92 13.73 -11.34
CA ASN A 30 -7.22 14.35 -12.62
C ASN A 30 -5.95 14.41 -13.48
N PRO A 31 -6.09 14.52 -14.82
CA PRO A 31 -4.96 14.47 -15.74
C PRO A 31 -3.86 15.51 -15.45
N GLU A 32 -4.22 16.72 -15.01
CA GLU A 32 -3.27 17.78 -14.68
C GLU A 32 -2.38 17.38 -13.49
N THR A 33 -2.97 16.83 -12.42
CA THR A 33 -2.22 16.38 -11.24
C THR A 33 -1.32 15.17 -11.55
N ILE A 34 -1.83 14.21 -12.33
CA ILE A 34 -1.06 13.02 -12.72
C ILE A 34 0.14 13.42 -13.59
N ALA A 35 -0.06 14.31 -14.57
CA ALA A 35 1.03 14.85 -15.39
C ALA A 35 2.04 15.63 -14.54
N TYR A 36 1.57 16.48 -13.62
CA TYR A 36 2.43 17.25 -12.72
C TYR A 36 3.36 16.36 -11.88
N PHE A 37 2.86 15.24 -11.36
CA PHE A 37 3.67 14.25 -10.64
C PHE A 37 4.64 13.51 -11.56
N ALA A 38 4.21 13.13 -12.76
CA ALA A 38 5.04 12.45 -13.75
C ALA A 38 6.25 13.30 -14.17
N GLU A 39 6.02 14.57 -14.52
CA GLU A 39 7.07 15.53 -14.91
C GLU A 39 8.14 15.75 -13.82
N ARG A 40 7.74 15.62 -12.55
CA ARG A 40 8.60 15.90 -11.39
C ARG A 40 9.17 14.64 -10.74
N ASN A 41 8.93 13.48 -11.35
CA ASN A 41 9.34 12.17 -10.86
C ASN A 41 8.88 11.95 -9.40
N VAL A 42 7.59 12.21 -9.14
CA VAL A 42 6.92 12.01 -7.86
C VAL A 42 5.93 10.88 -8.01
N SER A 43 6.01 9.86 -7.16
CA SER A 43 5.08 8.73 -7.19
C SER A 43 3.71 9.08 -6.60
N PHE A 44 2.65 8.74 -7.32
CA PHE A 44 1.29 8.76 -6.82
C PHE A 44 1.05 7.54 -5.91
N CYS A 45 0.56 7.75 -4.69
CA CYS A 45 0.14 6.67 -3.81
C CYS A 45 -1.27 6.21 -4.18
N ASN A 46 -1.40 5.01 -4.74
CA ASN A 46 -2.69 4.38 -5.00
C ASN A 46 -3.23 3.82 -3.68
N ILE A 47 -4.45 4.17 -3.28
CA ILE A 47 -4.96 3.79 -1.96
C ILE A 47 -6.28 3.03 -2.02
N ASP A 48 -6.51 2.21 -0.99
CA ASP A 48 -7.84 1.71 -0.64
C ASP A 48 -8.27 2.33 0.68
N GLN A 49 -9.48 2.86 0.72
CA GLN A 49 -10.11 3.44 1.90
C GLN A 49 -11.63 3.30 1.77
N PRO A 50 -12.42 3.54 2.83
CA PRO A 50 -13.87 3.63 2.72
C PRO A 50 -14.25 4.71 1.70
N GLN A 51 -15.11 4.35 0.74
CA GLN A 51 -15.55 5.28 -0.31
C GLN A 51 -16.75 6.09 0.15
N LEU A 52 -16.49 7.32 0.60
CA LEU A 52 -17.51 8.25 1.11
C LEU A 52 -17.28 9.66 0.53
N GLY A 53 -18.34 10.28 -0.01
CA GLY A 53 -18.29 11.63 -0.57
C GLY A 53 -17.23 11.80 -1.66
N HIS A 54 -16.23 12.63 -1.40
CA HIS A 54 -15.12 12.92 -2.32
C HIS A 54 -13.86 12.10 -2.00
N SER A 55 -14.03 10.87 -1.51
CA SER A 55 -12.91 9.95 -1.29
C SER A 55 -12.21 9.63 -2.61
N LEU A 56 -10.89 9.53 -2.56
CA LEU A 56 -10.11 9.01 -3.67
C LEU A 56 -10.43 7.52 -3.89
N GLU A 57 -10.81 7.19 -5.12
CA GLU A 57 -11.12 5.83 -5.56
C GLU A 57 -9.84 4.99 -5.78
N PRO A 58 -9.93 3.65 -5.76
CA PRO A 58 -8.80 2.76 -6.07
C PRO A 58 -8.30 2.90 -7.51
N THR A 59 -7.11 3.48 -7.67
CA THR A 59 -6.44 3.72 -8.95
C THR A 59 -5.26 2.77 -9.20
N ALA A 60 -4.61 2.92 -10.35
CA ALA A 60 -3.39 2.20 -10.73
C ALA A 60 -2.36 3.13 -11.41
N HIS A 61 -2.30 4.39 -10.98
CA HIS A 61 -1.43 5.41 -11.54
C HIS A 61 0.05 5.11 -11.26
N VAL A 62 0.88 5.29 -12.28
CA VAL A 62 2.34 5.22 -12.20
C VAL A 62 2.94 6.51 -12.75
N THR A 63 3.45 7.35 -11.85
CA THR A 63 3.99 8.68 -12.18
C THR A 63 5.50 8.79 -11.92
N SER A 64 6.16 7.68 -11.60
CA SER A 64 7.60 7.61 -11.35
C SER A 64 8.06 6.16 -11.45
N SER A 65 9.37 5.94 -11.33
CA SER A 65 9.98 4.61 -11.21
C SER A 65 9.47 3.77 -10.03
N ILE A 66 8.87 4.40 -9.01
CA ILE A 66 8.27 3.69 -7.87
C ILE A 66 6.75 3.65 -8.04
N GLY A 67 6.20 2.45 -8.13
CA GLY A 67 4.78 2.18 -7.94
C GLY A 67 4.48 2.03 -6.46
N TYR A 68 3.39 2.62 -5.98
CA TYR A 68 3.08 2.62 -4.55
C TYR A 68 1.60 2.37 -4.30
N VAL A 69 1.30 1.42 -3.42
CA VAL A 69 -0.04 1.03 -3.01
C VAL A 69 -0.16 1.01 -1.49
N ARG A 70 -1.22 1.61 -0.92
CA ARG A 70 -1.54 1.51 0.51
C ARG A 70 -3.00 1.10 0.75
N LEU A 71 -3.19 -0.02 1.44
CA LEU A 71 -4.52 -0.58 1.73
C LEU A 71 -4.93 -0.26 3.17
N HIS A 72 -5.83 0.70 3.38
CA HIS A 72 -6.21 1.13 4.74
C HIS A 72 -7.34 0.30 5.36
N GLY A 73 -8.07 -0.47 4.56
CA GLY A 73 -9.32 -1.11 4.94
C GLY A 73 -10.54 -0.31 4.51
N ARG A 74 -11.72 -0.92 4.63
CA ARG A 74 -13.01 -0.32 4.28
C ARG A 74 -13.96 -0.31 5.47
N ASN A 75 -13.45 -0.06 6.67
CA ASN A 75 -14.29 0.03 7.87
C ASN A 75 -15.08 1.35 7.84
N TYR A 76 -16.32 1.30 7.35
CA TYR A 76 -17.20 2.45 7.18
C TYR A 76 -17.67 3.04 8.53
N ASP A 77 -17.93 2.18 9.52
CA ASP A 77 -18.63 2.58 10.76
C ASP A 77 -17.76 3.44 11.68
N GLN A 78 -16.43 3.32 11.60
CA GLN A 78 -15.49 3.98 12.53
C GLN A 78 -14.51 4.94 11.83
N TRP A 79 -14.73 5.25 10.54
CA TRP A 79 -13.80 6.08 9.77
C TRP A 79 -13.76 7.56 10.20
N PHE A 80 -14.93 8.12 10.54
CA PHE A 80 -15.08 9.54 10.93
C PHE A 80 -15.18 9.77 12.44
N GLU A 81 -15.77 8.83 13.19
CA GLU A 81 -15.90 8.89 14.65
C GLU A 81 -15.32 7.62 15.32
N PRO A 82 -14.01 7.40 15.24
CA PRO A 82 -13.40 6.29 15.98
C PRO A 82 -13.39 6.58 17.48
N GLU A 83 -13.84 5.63 18.31
CA GLU A 83 -13.62 5.69 19.76
C GLU A 83 -12.11 5.62 20.08
N LYS A 84 -11.34 4.88 19.27
CA LYS A 84 -9.87 4.86 19.27
C LYS A 84 -9.32 4.92 17.85
N SER A 85 -8.22 5.65 17.63
CA SER A 85 -7.62 5.82 16.29
C SER A 85 -7.32 4.51 15.52
N SER A 86 -7.13 3.40 16.24
CA SER A 86 -6.95 2.03 15.73
C SER A 86 -8.15 1.45 14.98
N ASP A 87 -9.34 1.91 15.34
CA ASP A 87 -10.64 1.38 14.91
C ASP A 87 -10.87 1.58 13.41
N ARG A 88 -10.35 2.69 12.87
CA ARG A 88 -10.31 2.99 11.43
C ARG A 88 -9.66 1.90 10.58
N TYR A 89 -8.71 1.18 11.16
CA TYR A 89 -7.88 0.18 10.47
C TYR A 89 -8.31 -1.27 10.80
N ASN A 90 -9.41 -1.45 11.54
CA ASN A 90 -9.98 -2.76 11.84
C ASN A 90 -10.77 -3.32 10.65
N TYR A 91 -10.05 -3.83 9.67
CA TYR A 91 -10.66 -4.42 8.48
C TYR A 91 -9.83 -5.62 8.01
N LEU A 92 -10.47 -6.76 7.79
CA LEU A 92 -9.83 -7.91 7.14
C LEU A 92 -10.39 -8.00 5.73
N TYR A 93 -9.54 -7.77 4.73
CA TYR A 93 -9.96 -7.84 3.33
C TYR A 93 -10.43 -9.24 2.96
N LYS A 94 -11.52 -9.30 2.20
CA LYS A 94 -12.01 -10.55 1.61
C LYS A 94 -11.15 -10.95 0.40
N ALA A 95 -11.13 -12.24 0.09
CA ALA A 95 -10.31 -12.76 -1.02
C ALA A 95 -10.62 -12.08 -2.37
N ASN A 96 -11.88 -11.80 -2.68
CA ASN A 96 -12.28 -11.11 -3.91
C ASN A 96 -11.79 -9.65 -3.96
N GLU A 97 -11.74 -8.96 -2.82
CA GLU A 97 -11.20 -7.60 -2.75
C GLU A 97 -9.68 -7.59 -2.96
N LEU A 98 -8.99 -8.58 -2.40
CA LEU A 98 -7.56 -8.79 -2.63
C LEU A 98 -7.25 -9.16 -4.09
N VAL A 99 -8.13 -9.89 -4.78
CA VAL A 99 -7.99 -10.16 -6.23
C VAL A 99 -8.02 -8.85 -7.03
N GLY A 100 -8.97 -7.95 -6.74
CA GLY A 100 -9.03 -6.66 -7.42
C GLY A 100 -7.79 -5.78 -7.18
N TRP A 101 -7.16 -5.89 -6.01
CA TRP A 101 -5.90 -5.22 -5.71
C TRP A 101 -4.69 -5.92 -6.33
N LYS A 102 -4.66 -7.26 -6.37
CA LYS A 102 -3.63 -8.03 -7.09
C LYS A 102 -3.55 -7.57 -8.55
N GLU A 103 -4.68 -7.46 -9.23
CA GLU A 103 -4.73 -7.02 -10.63
C GLU A 103 -4.16 -5.60 -10.81
N ARG A 104 -4.55 -4.66 -9.95
CA ARG A 104 -4.01 -3.28 -9.95
C ARG A 104 -2.51 -3.26 -9.69
N VAL A 105 -2.04 -4.01 -8.69
CA VAL A 105 -0.61 -4.13 -8.37
C VAL A 105 0.17 -4.69 -9.56
N GLN A 106 -0.39 -5.69 -10.26
CA GLN A 106 0.23 -6.24 -11.47
C GLN A 106 0.29 -5.22 -12.61
N THR A 107 -0.74 -4.38 -12.78
CA THR A 107 -0.71 -3.27 -13.74
C THR A 107 0.38 -2.27 -13.38
N ILE A 108 0.42 -1.81 -12.13
CA ILE A 108 1.44 -0.87 -11.63
C ILE A 108 2.85 -1.46 -11.83
N ALA A 109 3.06 -2.73 -11.52
CA ALA A 109 4.35 -3.40 -11.63
C ALA A 109 4.84 -3.63 -13.07
N LYS A 110 3.98 -3.50 -14.09
CA LYS A 110 4.40 -3.52 -15.49
C LYS A 110 5.10 -2.23 -15.92
N GLU A 111 4.75 -1.11 -15.28
CA GLU A 111 5.23 0.23 -15.64
C GLU A 111 6.30 0.74 -14.69
N ALA A 112 6.16 0.45 -13.39
CA ALA A 112 7.13 0.84 -12.37
C ALA A 112 8.37 -0.07 -12.36
N LYS A 113 9.52 0.48 -11.99
CA LYS A 113 10.75 -0.30 -11.76
C LYS A 113 10.67 -1.14 -10.49
N VAL A 114 10.03 -0.60 -9.45
CA VAL A 114 9.77 -1.28 -8.18
C VAL A 114 8.39 -0.89 -7.67
N THR A 115 7.64 -1.85 -7.14
CA THR A 115 6.30 -1.61 -6.58
C THR A 115 6.28 -1.96 -5.10
N PHE A 116 5.92 -1.00 -4.27
CA PHE A 116 5.67 -1.20 -2.85
C PHE A 116 4.16 -1.35 -2.61
N VAL A 117 3.78 -2.38 -1.85
CA VAL A 117 2.40 -2.63 -1.43
C VAL A 117 2.38 -2.70 0.08
N ILE A 118 1.69 -1.75 0.72
CA ILE A 118 1.63 -1.62 2.17
C ILE A 118 0.20 -1.90 2.63
N THR A 119 0.01 -2.99 3.37
CA THR A 119 -1.23 -3.25 4.11
C THR A 119 -1.21 -2.47 5.42
N ASN A 120 -2.13 -1.51 5.56
CA ASN A 120 -2.18 -0.57 6.68
C ASN A 120 -3.42 -0.79 7.58
N ASN A 121 -4.20 -1.84 7.34
CA ASN A 121 -5.32 -2.32 8.14
C ASN A 121 -4.81 -3.10 9.38
N HIS A 122 -4.01 -2.45 10.22
CA HIS A 122 -3.08 -3.12 11.15
C HIS A 122 -3.70 -3.70 12.43
N PHE A 123 -4.97 -3.43 12.72
CA PHE A 123 -5.61 -3.89 13.95
C PHE A 123 -5.60 -5.42 14.03
N GLU A 124 -5.17 -5.99 15.17
CA GLU A 124 -5.04 -7.43 15.40
C GLU A 124 -4.24 -8.20 14.33
N ALA A 125 -3.20 -7.57 13.75
CA ALA A 125 -2.36 -8.18 12.72
C ALA A 125 -3.09 -8.54 11.40
N LYS A 126 -4.30 -7.99 11.15
CA LYS A 126 -5.03 -8.16 9.88
C LYS A 126 -4.20 -7.73 8.67
N ALA A 127 -3.44 -6.64 8.81
CA ALA A 127 -2.47 -6.22 7.80
C ALA A 127 -1.42 -7.31 7.49
N GLY A 128 -0.90 -8.00 8.51
CA GLY A 128 0.04 -9.09 8.32
C GLY A 128 -0.59 -10.25 7.55
N ALA A 129 -1.81 -10.66 7.94
CA ALA A 129 -2.56 -11.70 7.26
C ALA A 129 -2.83 -11.35 5.77
N ASN A 130 -3.37 -10.16 5.50
CA ASN A 130 -3.65 -9.74 4.12
C ASN A 130 -2.38 -9.52 3.29
N GLY A 131 -1.29 -9.04 3.91
CA GLY A 131 0.00 -8.89 3.24
C GLY A 131 0.57 -10.25 2.79
N LEU A 132 0.44 -11.27 3.62
CA LEU A 132 0.81 -12.65 3.29
C LEU A 132 -0.07 -13.23 2.18
N GLN A 133 -1.38 -13.01 2.24
CA GLN A 133 -2.31 -13.42 1.18
C GLN A 133 -1.97 -12.77 -0.16
N LEU A 134 -1.73 -11.45 -0.20
CA LEU A 134 -1.33 -10.75 -1.43
C LEU A 134 0.01 -11.26 -1.95
N LYS A 135 1.00 -11.46 -1.07
CA LYS A 135 2.31 -12.00 -1.46
C LYS A 135 2.16 -13.39 -2.10
N HIS A 136 1.34 -14.27 -1.51
CA HIS A 136 1.03 -15.56 -2.10
C HIS A 136 0.33 -15.41 -3.46
N MET A 137 -0.71 -14.59 -3.56
CA MET A 137 -1.47 -14.36 -4.80
C MET A 137 -0.61 -13.79 -5.94
N LEU A 138 0.37 -12.94 -5.62
CA LEU A 138 1.26 -12.31 -6.59
C LEU A 138 2.39 -13.23 -7.04
N THR A 139 2.93 -14.06 -6.15
CA THR A 139 4.11 -14.89 -6.43
C THR A 139 3.78 -16.34 -6.77
N GLY A 140 2.58 -16.80 -6.43
CA GLY A 140 2.17 -18.21 -6.49
C GLY A 140 2.89 -19.12 -5.49
N ARG A 141 3.78 -18.58 -4.66
CA ARG A 141 4.59 -19.35 -3.70
C ARG A 141 3.92 -19.37 -2.34
N ARG A 142 4.12 -20.45 -1.58
CA ARG A 142 3.80 -20.45 -0.15
C ARG A 142 4.64 -19.39 0.57
N VAL A 143 4.07 -18.81 1.61
CA VAL A 143 4.73 -17.80 2.46
C VAL A 143 5.06 -18.38 3.83
N VAL A 144 5.83 -17.65 4.63
CA VAL A 144 6.12 -18.04 6.02
C VAL A 144 5.44 -17.07 6.97
N ALA A 145 4.93 -17.57 8.09
CA ALA A 145 4.23 -16.79 9.10
C ALA A 145 4.52 -17.31 10.53
N PRO A 146 4.55 -16.44 11.55
CA PRO A 146 4.61 -16.90 12.93
C PRO A 146 3.44 -17.82 13.28
N GLU A 147 3.68 -18.85 14.09
CA GLU A 147 2.65 -19.83 14.46
C GLU A 147 1.44 -19.17 15.12
N SER A 148 1.66 -18.19 16.01
CA SER A 148 0.58 -17.41 16.64
C SER A 148 -0.33 -16.69 15.64
N LEU A 149 0.20 -16.27 14.47
CA LEU A 149 -0.61 -15.68 13.41
C LEU A 149 -1.44 -16.74 12.69
N LEU A 150 -0.89 -17.95 12.48
CA LEU A 150 -1.61 -19.07 11.87
C LEU A 150 -2.68 -19.66 12.79
N GLU A 151 -2.50 -19.57 14.10
CA GLU A 151 -3.52 -19.94 15.08
C GLU A 151 -4.66 -18.92 15.09
N HIS A 152 -4.34 -17.63 15.03
CA HIS A 152 -5.33 -16.55 15.03
C HIS A 152 -6.08 -16.41 13.69
N TYR A 153 -5.40 -16.69 12.57
CA TYR A 153 -5.99 -16.72 11.21
C TYR A 153 -5.76 -18.10 10.55
N PRO A 154 -6.55 -19.13 10.91
CA PRO A 154 -6.36 -20.51 10.44
C PRO A 154 -6.40 -20.68 8.91
N GLU A 155 -7.11 -19.81 8.20
CA GLU A 155 -7.17 -19.80 6.73
C GLU A 155 -5.79 -19.60 6.07
N LEU A 156 -4.85 -18.96 6.77
CA LEU A 156 -3.49 -18.78 6.28
C LEU A 156 -2.74 -20.11 6.13
N LYS A 157 -3.11 -21.16 6.88
CA LYS A 157 -2.45 -22.48 6.78
C LYS A 157 -2.53 -23.09 5.37
N ALA A 158 -3.54 -22.72 4.59
CA ALA A 158 -3.67 -23.13 3.19
C ALA A 158 -2.55 -22.56 2.29
N ILE A 159 -1.95 -21.43 2.67
CA ILE A 159 -0.98 -20.68 1.84
C ILE A 159 0.36 -20.40 2.53
N ALA A 160 0.45 -20.65 3.83
CA ALA A 160 1.58 -20.27 4.67
C ALA A 160 2.07 -21.45 5.51
N ASP A 161 3.39 -21.54 5.66
CA ASP A 161 4.06 -22.48 6.55
C ASP A 161 4.51 -21.77 7.83
N PRO A 162 4.54 -22.45 8.99
CA PRO A 162 5.02 -21.85 10.21
C PRO A 162 6.50 -21.47 10.07
N LEU A 163 6.86 -20.32 10.62
CA LEU A 163 8.24 -19.87 10.66
C LEU A 163 9.03 -20.80 11.59
N GLY A 164 9.93 -21.62 11.03
CA GLY A 164 10.76 -22.54 11.82
C GLY A 164 11.68 -21.78 12.79
N GLU A 165 11.97 -22.37 13.95
CA GLU A 165 12.91 -21.80 14.91
C GLU A 165 14.27 -21.50 14.23
N GLY A 166 14.68 -20.23 14.23
CA GLY A 166 16.03 -19.81 13.83
C GLY A 166 16.23 -19.25 12.42
N GLN A 167 15.17 -19.06 11.60
CA GLN A 167 15.34 -18.40 10.30
C GLN A 167 15.29 -16.87 10.45
N PRO A 168 16.41 -16.13 10.23
CA PRO A 168 16.38 -14.68 10.32
C PRO A 168 15.45 -14.11 9.24
N PRO A 169 14.75 -12.99 9.51
CA PRO A 169 13.96 -12.33 8.48
C PRO A 169 14.88 -12.02 7.31
N ALA A 170 14.52 -12.50 6.11
CA ALA A 170 15.23 -12.17 4.89
C ALA A 170 15.38 -10.64 4.84
N SER A 171 16.63 -10.16 4.73
CA SER A 171 16.95 -8.74 4.68
C SER A 171 16.04 -8.06 3.67
N LEU A 172 15.09 -7.26 4.14
CA LEU A 172 14.25 -6.45 3.27
C LEU A 172 15.21 -5.57 2.46
N PRO A 173 15.21 -5.63 1.12
CA PRO A 173 16.00 -4.74 0.29
C PRO A 173 15.32 -3.37 0.29
N LEU A 174 15.26 -2.72 1.46
CA LEU A 174 14.84 -1.33 1.57
C LEU A 174 16.05 -0.51 1.10
N LEU A 175 16.02 -0.20 -0.19
CA LEU A 175 16.90 0.72 -0.89
C LEU A 175 18.38 0.32 -0.80
N ARG A 176 18.85 -0.45 -1.79
CA ARG A 176 20.28 -0.46 -2.08
C ARG A 176 20.67 0.98 -2.39
N ASN A 177 21.53 1.56 -1.55
CA ASN A 177 22.16 2.86 -1.75
C ASN A 177 23.11 2.77 -2.96
N GLU A 178 22.57 2.68 -4.17
CA GLU A 178 23.32 3.04 -5.36
C GLU A 178 23.29 4.57 -5.45
N ARG A 179 24.24 5.21 -4.77
CA ARG A 179 24.57 6.61 -5.05
C ARG A 179 25.01 6.68 -6.52
N PRO A 180 24.39 7.51 -7.37
CA PRO A 180 24.91 7.72 -8.71
C PRO A 180 26.32 8.31 -8.62
N ALA A 181 27.21 7.77 -9.45
CA ALA A 181 28.56 8.28 -9.66
C ALA A 181 28.55 9.66 -10.33
#